data_AF-Q4JM69-F1
#
_entry.id   AF-Q4JM69-F1
#
_cell.length_a   1.000
_cell.length_b   1.000
_cell.length_c   1.000
_cell.angle_alpha   90.00
_cell.angle_beta   90.00
_cell.angle_gamma   90.00
#
_symmetry.space_group_name_H-M   'P 1'
#
loop_
_entity.id
_entity.type
_entity.pdbx_description
1 polymer ?
#
loop_
_entity_poly.entity_id
_entity_poly.type
_entity_poly.pdbx_seq_one_letter_code
_entity_poly.pdbx_strand_id
1 'polypeptide(L)' 'VDGELFMHYNSTARTGCAPHRVDSGQHGPAVLGQRDAERTGSEQINRGPLDILQRRYNQ' A
#
# COMPACT_ATOMS: atom_id res chain seq x y z
N VAL A 1 8.66 -5.57 -10.22
CA VAL A 1 8.99 -6.80 -10.96
C VAL A 1 10.36 -6.56 -11.55
N ASP A 2 11.31 -7.49 -11.40
CA ASP A 2 12.69 -7.34 -11.92
C ASP A 2 13.42 -6.04 -11.50
N GLY A 3 13.12 -5.54 -10.29
CA GLY A 3 13.68 -4.27 -9.77
C GLY A 3 12.87 -3.02 -10.11
N GLU A 4 11.87 -3.10 -10.99
CA GLU A 4 11.04 -1.96 -11.40
C GLU A 4 9.79 -1.80 -10.52
N LEU A 5 9.40 -0.53 -10.29
CA LEU A 5 8.22 -0.16 -9.52
C LEU A 5 6.95 -0.48 -10.33
N PHE A 6 6.26 -1.54 -9.93
CA PHE A 6 5.07 -2.05 -10.61
C PHE A 6 3.76 -1.76 -9.86
N MET A 7 3.85 -1.28 -8.61
CA MET A 7 2.68 -0.95 -7.82
C MET A 7 3.03 0.04 -6.71
N HIS A 8 2.29 1.15 -6.63
CA HIS A 8 2.46 2.18 -5.61
C HIS A 8 1.16 2.40 -4.84
N TYR A 9 1.26 2.58 -3.52
CA TYR A 9 0.14 2.93 -2.65
C TYR A 9 0.62 3.97 -1.66
N ASN A 10 -0.17 5.01 -1.43
CA ASN A 10 0.12 6.00 -0.41
C ASN A 10 -1.16 6.33 0.39
N SER A 11 -0.96 6.85 1.60
CA SER A 11 -2.02 7.15 2.55
C SER A 11 -2.93 8.31 2.13
N THR A 12 -2.50 9.14 1.19
CA THR A 12 -3.30 10.24 0.64
C THR A 12 -4.32 9.73 -0.38
N ALA A 13 -3.88 8.89 -1.33
CA ALA A 13 -4.73 8.35 -2.38
C ALA A 13 -5.56 7.15 -1.90
N ARG A 14 -5.04 6.39 -0.92
CA ARG A 14 -5.66 5.17 -0.36
C ARG A 14 -6.07 4.11 -1.39
N THR A 15 -5.47 4.20 -2.57
CA THR A 15 -5.72 3.36 -3.74
C THR A 15 -4.39 2.99 -4.37
N GLY A 16 -4.27 1.77 -4.85
CA GLY A 16 -3.09 1.19 -5.47
C GLY A 16 -3.06 1.55 -6.94
N CYS A 17 -2.04 2.31 -7.34
CA CYS A 17 -1.83 2.70 -8.72
C CYS A 17 -0.76 1.81 -9.35
N ALA A 18 -1.05 1.31 -10.55
CA ALA A 18 -0.08 0.70 -11.44
C ALA A 18 0.74 1.81 -12.14
N PRO A 19 2.07 1.90 -11.91
CA PRO A 19 2.91 2.96 -12.46
C PRO A 19 3.12 2.83 -13.97
N HIS A 20 3.05 1.60 -14.51
CA HIS A 20 3.20 1.33 -15.94
C HIS A 20 1.87 0.95 -16.60
N ARG A 21 1.68 1.43 -17.84
CA ARG A 21 0.47 1.17 -18.64
C ARG A 21 0.21 -0.33 -18.88
N VAL A 22 1.26 -1.15 -18.96
CA VAL A 22 1.14 -2.60 -19.15
C VAL A 22 0.54 -3.29 -17.93
N ASP A 23 0.88 -2.83 -16.73
CA ASP A 23 0.37 -3.39 -15.46
C ASP A 23 -1.11 -3.02 -15.25
N SER A 24 -1.50 -1.80 -15.63
CA SER A 24 -2.90 -1.35 -15.62
C SER A 24 -3.79 -2.14 -16.58
N GLY A 25 -3.24 -2.65 -17.69
CA GLY A 25 -3.97 -3.43 -18.68
C GLY A 25 -4.15 -4.90 -18.33
N GLN A 26 -3.31 -5.44 -17.45
CA GLN A 26 -3.30 -6.87 -17.08
C GLN A 26 -4.05 -7.16 -15.76
N HIS A 27 -4.14 -6.18 -14.87
CA HIS A 27 -4.85 -6.32 -13.61
C HIS A 27 -6.22 -5.64 -13.68
N GLY A 28 -7.28 -6.45 -13.68
CA GLY A 28 -8.66 -5.94 -13.65
C GLY A 28 -8.98 -5.17 -12.35
N PRO A 29 -10.02 -4.30 -12.36
CA PRO A 29 -10.36 -3.41 -11.24
C PRO A 29 -10.63 -4.14 -9.91
N ALA A 30 -11.09 -5.40 -9.96
CA ALA A 30 -11.31 -6.23 -8.78
C ALA A 30 -9.99 -6.56 -8.04
N VAL A 31 -8.89 -6.81 -8.77
CA VAL A 31 -7.58 -7.15 -8.19
C VAL A 31 -6.97 -5.94 -7.50
N LEU A 32 -7.13 -4.74 -8.08
CA LEU A 32 -6.67 -3.49 -7.47
C LEU A 32 -7.47 -3.18 -6.20
N GLY A 33 -8.81 -3.31 -6.25
CA GLY A 33 -9.68 -3.08 -5.09
C GLY A 33 -9.41 -4.02 -3.90
N GLN A 34 -9.12 -5.30 -4.16
CA GLN A 34 -8.73 -6.23 -3.08
C GLN A 34 -7.40 -5.84 -2.42
N ARG A 35 -6.41 -5.45 -3.22
CA ARG A 35 -5.10 -5.01 -2.69
C ARG A 35 -5.20 -3.70 -1.91
N ASP A 36 -6.13 -2.83 -2.26
CA ASP A 36 -6.36 -1.57 -1.56
C ASP A 36 -6.98 -1.78 -0.18
N ALA A 37 -7.90 -2.74 -0.07
CA ALA A 37 -8.46 -3.15 1.21
C ALA A 37 -7.37 -3.72 2.13
N GLU A 38 -6.54 -4.63 1.62
CA GLU A 38 -5.41 -5.22 2.36
C GLU A 38 -4.38 -4.17 2.81
N ARG A 39 -4.04 -3.22 1.93
CA ARG A 39 -3.11 -2.13 2.26
C ARG A 39 -3.67 -1.12 3.23
N THR A 40 -4.96 -0.80 3.15
CA THR A 40 -5.62 0.06 4.15
C THR A 40 -5.59 -0.61 5.53
N GLY A 41 -5.84 -1.92 5.60
CA GLY A 41 -5.69 -2.69 6.83
C GLY A 41 -4.24 -2.69 7.34
N SER A 42 -3.27 -2.85 6.45
CA SER A 42 -1.83 -2.78 6.78
C SER A 42 -1.40 -1.38 7.26
N GLU A 43 -1.92 -0.30 6.69
CA GLU A 43 -1.68 1.07 7.13
C GLU A 43 -2.19 1.28 8.56
N GLN A 44 -3.42 0.83 8.85
CA GLN A 44 -3.98 0.87 10.19
C GLN A 44 -3.15 0.04 11.18
N ILE A 45 -2.76 -1.18 10.78
CA ILE A 45 -1.93 -2.06 11.59
C ILE A 45 -0.54 -1.49 11.80
N ASN A 46 0.05 -0.71 10.87
CA ASN A 46 1.39 -0.13 11.07
C ASN A 46 1.37 1.13 11.94
N ARG A 47 0.26 1.89 11.97
CA ARG A 47 0.13 3.08 12.84
C ARG A 47 0.21 2.73 14.33
N GLY A 48 -0.41 1.63 14.76
CA GLY A 48 -0.36 1.19 16.18
C GLY A 48 1.05 0.83 16.67
N PRO A 49 1.78 -0.09 16.01
CA PRO A 49 3.14 -0.49 16.31
C PRO A 49 4.14 0.66 16.26
N LEU A 50 4.01 1.63 15.34
CA LEU A 50 4.88 2.81 15.32
C LEU A 50 4.67 3.70 16.54
N ASP A 51 3.41 3.98 16.93
CA ASP A 51 3.10 4.73 18.16
C ASP A 51 3.61 3.97 19.41
N ILE A 52 3.40 2.65 19.47
CA ILE A 52 3.93 1.80 20.55
C ILE A 52 5.47 1.82 20.57
N LEU A 53 6.12 1.87 19.41
CA LEU A 53 7.58 1.90 19.30
C LEU A 53 8.13 3.26 19.78
N GLN A 54 7.54 4.37 19.35
CA GLN A 54 7.89 5.72 19.79
C GLN A 54 7.79 5.86 21.31
N ARG A 55 6.67 5.40 21.89
CA ARG A 55 6.49 5.37 23.35
C ARG A 55 7.51 4.49 24.08
N ARG A 56 7.93 3.36 23.49
CA ARG A 56 8.95 2.46 24.09
C ARG A 56 10.35 3.06 24.06
N TYR A 57 10.67 3.85 23.04
CA TYR A 57 11.97 4.51 22.91
C TYR A 57 11.99 5.95 23.45
N ASN A 58 10.89 6.43 24.05
CA ASN A 58 10.72 7.81 24.52
C ASN A 58 11.02 8.86 23.43
N GLN A 59 10.50 8.61 22.23
CA GLN A 59 10.63 9.49 21.06
C GLN A 59 9.33 10.23 20.76
#